data_AF-A0AAE1GL37-F1
#
_entry.id   AF-A0AAE1GL37-F1
#
_cell.length_a   1.000
_cell.length_b   1.000
_cell.length_c   1.000
_cell.angle_alpha   90.00
_cell.angle_beta   90.00
_cell.angle_gamma   90.00
#
_symmetry.space_group_name_H-M   'P 1'
#
loop_
_entity.id
_entity.type
_entity.pdbx_description
1 polymer ?
#
loop_
_entity_poly.entity_id
_entity_poly.type
_entity_poly.pdbx_seq_one_letter_code
_entity_poly.pdbx_strand_id
1 'polypeptide(L)'
;MYFLLRIRLCWFFLVGLWVLWVLFYFSGLVAYATYSTCDPLAAGYITKADQILPFLVIHKLSHLPGLAGLFVAAVYGGVLSSVSSFGNSMACLVWEDFLKLRPYFSRLSDPAATKVIKLLSSVTGVLAVILGLMVGNLGNMFHVINIIVSCVYGPIVGIFLSGMLLPWTNYKGSLVGLFGAFAIFAWLVVGKFIQGGGAPTMLPLSTHGCHNNSITTLSPTITFNSSTYFDLTTSEMPDLTSASSE
;
A
#
# COMPACT_ATOMS: atom_id res chain seq x y z
N MET A 1 24.38 23.68 15.05
CA MET A 1 22.91 23.87 15.19
C MET A 1 22.10 22.99 14.23
N TYR A 2 22.35 23.04 12.90
CA TYR A 2 21.61 22.24 11.92
C TYR A 2 21.70 20.70 12.08
N PHE A 3 22.85 20.18 12.53
CA PHE A 3 23.02 18.74 12.77
C PHE A 3 22.13 18.20 13.90
N LEU A 4 22.05 18.92 15.03
CA LEU A 4 21.17 18.58 16.15
C LEU A 4 19.69 18.70 15.79
N LEU A 5 19.32 19.65 14.93
CA LEU A 5 17.96 19.78 14.44
C LEU A 5 17.56 18.56 13.59
N ARG A 6 18.43 18.11 12.68
CA ARG A 6 18.18 16.90 11.88
C ARG A 6 18.01 15.65 12.74
N ILE A 7 18.86 15.48 13.76
CA ILE A 7 18.75 14.37 14.71
C ILE A 7 17.42 14.42 15.48
N ARG A 8 16.99 15.61 15.92
CA ARG A 8 15.69 15.77 16.59
C ARG A 8 14.52 15.41 15.68
N LEU A 9 14.54 15.83 14.41
CA LEU A 9 13.50 15.45 13.44
C LEU A 9 13.48 13.94 13.19
N CYS A 10 14.65 13.31 13.04
CA CYS A 10 14.74 11.85 12.90
C CYS A 10 14.15 11.14 14.12
N TRP A 11 14.43 11.64 15.33
CA TRP A 11 13.86 11.08 16.56
C TRP A 11 12.34 11.17 16.58
N PHE A 12 11.76 12.33 16.28
CA PHE A 12 10.30 12.49 16.21
C PHE A 12 9.66 11.57 15.17
N PHE A 13 10.29 11.42 14.00
CA PHE A 13 9.81 10.52 12.96
C PHE A 13 9.86 9.05 13.42
N LEU A 14 10.95 8.61 14.03
CA LEU A 14 11.10 7.24 14.53
C LEU A 14 10.09 6.93 15.64
N VAL A 15 9.89 7.84 16.59
CA VAL A 15 8.88 7.70 17.65
C VAL A 15 7.49 7.63 17.04
N GLY A 16 7.17 8.49 16.07
CA GLY A 16 5.89 8.48 15.36
C GLY A 16 5.62 7.14 14.66
N LEU A 17 6.62 6.60 13.94
CA LEU A 17 6.53 5.27 13.34
C LEU A 17 6.29 4.21 14.41
N TRP A 18 7.05 4.21 15.50
CA TRP A 18 6.93 3.21 16.55
C TRP A 18 5.51 3.18 17.15
N VAL A 19 4.93 4.34 17.41
CA VAL A 19 3.54 4.48 17.86
C VAL A 19 2.56 3.92 16.83
N LEU A 20 2.73 4.23 15.54
CA LEU A 20 1.87 3.70 14.47
C LEU A 20 1.90 2.17 14.39
N TRP A 21 3.08 1.56 14.50
CA TRP A 21 3.23 0.10 14.50
C TRP A 21 2.53 -0.55 15.71
N VAL A 22 2.68 0.02 16.91
CA VAL A 22 1.97 -0.46 18.10
C VAL A 22 0.45 -0.41 17.92
N LEU A 23 -0.07 0.67 17.34
CA LEU A 23 -1.51 0.80 17.07
C LEU A 23 -2.01 -0.25 16.07
N PHE A 24 -1.23 -0.58 15.03
CA PHE A 24 -1.59 -1.65 14.09
C PHE A 24 -1.59 -3.03 14.75
N TYR A 25 -0.61 -3.34 15.60
CA TYR A 25 -0.62 -4.60 16.34
C TYR A 25 -1.79 -4.68 17.32
N PHE A 26 -2.08 -3.57 18.01
CA PHE A 26 -3.20 -3.50 18.94
C PHE A 26 -4.56 -3.68 18.23
N SER A 27 -4.76 -3.07 17.06
CA SER A 27 -6.00 -3.26 16.29
C SER A 27 -6.19 -4.72 15.84
N GLY A 28 -5.09 -5.40 15.47
CA GLY A 28 -5.09 -6.84 15.20
C GLY A 28 -5.45 -7.68 16.43
N LEU A 29 -4.91 -7.35 17.60
CA LEU A 29 -5.25 -8.03 18.86
C LEU A 29 -6.72 -7.82 19.26
N VAL A 30 -7.25 -6.61 19.09
CA VAL A 30 -8.68 -6.32 19.33
C VAL A 30 -9.56 -7.13 18.39
N ALA A 31 -9.21 -7.22 17.11
CA ALA A 31 -9.92 -8.05 16.14
C ALA A 31 -9.91 -9.54 16.55
N TYR A 32 -8.73 -10.05 16.94
CA TYR A 32 -8.59 -11.42 17.43
C TYR A 32 -9.43 -11.69 18.69
N ALA A 33 -9.36 -10.82 19.69
CA ALA A 33 -10.13 -10.97 20.93
C ALA A 33 -11.64 -10.97 20.68
N THR A 34 -12.10 -10.08 19.78
CA THR A 34 -13.51 -9.93 19.41
C THR A 34 -14.08 -11.16 18.69
N TYR A 35 -13.27 -11.80 17.84
CA TYR A 35 -13.67 -12.94 17.00
C TYR A 35 -13.11 -14.29 17.49
N SER A 36 -12.67 -14.35 18.75
CA SER A 36 -12.11 -15.57 19.35
C SER A 36 -13.09 -16.74 19.41
N THR A 37 -14.39 -16.46 19.57
CA THR A 37 -15.46 -17.47 19.67
C THR A 37 -16.22 -17.70 18.36
N CYS A 38 -16.20 -16.73 17.45
CA CYS A 38 -16.82 -16.80 16.14
C CYS A 38 -15.95 -16.07 15.12
N ASP A 39 -15.20 -16.84 14.34
CA ASP A 39 -14.39 -16.30 13.25
C ASP A 39 -15.27 -15.97 12.03
N PRO A 40 -15.34 -14.70 11.59
CA PRO A 40 -16.15 -14.31 10.44
C PRO A 40 -15.60 -14.81 9.10
N LEU A 41 -14.34 -15.21 9.02
CA LEU A 41 -13.77 -15.84 7.84
C LEU A 41 -14.26 -17.29 7.71
N ALA A 42 -14.11 -18.10 8.77
CA ALA A 42 -14.63 -19.47 8.81
C ALA A 42 -16.16 -19.56 8.71
N ALA A 43 -16.88 -18.57 9.24
CA ALA A 43 -18.34 -18.49 9.15
C ALA A 43 -18.86 -18.01 7.77
N GLY A 44 -17.98 -17.56 6.86
CA GLY A 44 -18.36 -17.14 5.50
C GLY A 44 -18.94 -15.73 5.39
N TYR A 45 -18.87 -14.91 6.45
CA TYR A 45 -19.25 -13.49 6.37
C TYR A 45 -18.25 -12.67 5.54
N ILE A 46 -17.01 -13.15 5.44
CA ILE A 46 -15.90 -12.48 4.76
C ILE A 46 -15.23 -13.46 3.79
N THR A 47 -14.80 -12.95 2.62
CA THR A 47 -14.11 -13.77 1.60
C THR A 47 -12.59 -13.77 1.72
N LYS A 48 -12.00 -12.66 2.17
CA LYS A 48 -10.55 -12.48 2.29
C LYS A 48 -10.16 -12.02 3.69
N ALA A 49 -9.05 -12.52 4.22
CA ALA A 49 -8.55 -12.17 5.55
C ALA A 49 -8.31 -10.65 5.73
N ASP A 50 -7.92 -9.95 4.66
CA ASP A 50 -7.63 -8.51 4.67
C ASP A 50 -8.86 -7.63 4.97
N GLN A 51 -10.08 -8.19 4.87
CA GLN A 51 -11.35 -7.49 5.12
C GLN A 51 -11.79 -7.54 6.60
N ILE A 52 -11.03 -8.22 7.47
CA ILE A 52 -11.41 -8.40 8.89
C ILE A 52 -11.57 -7.08 9.64
N LEU A 53 -10.69 -6.10 9.39
CA LEU A 53 -10.69 -4.82 10.10
C LEU A 53 -11.83 -3.89 9.61
N PRO A 54 -12.05 -3.71 8.28
CA PRO A 54 -13.28 -3.07 7.79
C PRO A 54 -14.56 -3.70 8.33
N PHE A 55 -14.62 -5.04 8.38
CA PHE A 55 -15.78 -5.75 8.91
C PHE A 55 -15.99 -5.48 10.40
N LEU A 56 -14.92 -5.45 11.21
CA LEU A 56 -14.98 -5.09 12.63
C LEU A 56 -15.57 -3.70 12.84
N VAL A 57 -15.13 -2.71 12.06
CA VAL A 57 -15.63 -1.33 12.18
C VAL A 57 -17.11 -1.27 11.84
N ILE A 58 -17.54 -1.88 10.75
CA ILE A 58 -18.95 -1.88 10.33
C ILE A 58 -19.81 -2.65 11.34
N HIS A 59 -19.35 -3.79 11.84
CA HIS A 59 -20.15 -4.66 12.70
C HIS A 59 -20.24 -4.17 14.15
N LYS A 60 -19.12 -3.78 14.76
CA LYS A 60 -19.07 -3.40 16.17
C LYS A 60 -19.26 -1.91 16.43
N LEU A 61 -18.96 -1.06 15.45
CA LEU A 61 -19.08 0.39 15.59
C LEU A 61 -20.24 0.98 14.78
N SER A 62 -21.18 0.15 14.33
CA SER A 62 -22.41 0.55 13.63
C SER A 62 -23.27 1.55 14.41
N HIS A 63 -23.18 1.54 15.74
CA HIS A 63 -23.92 2.46 16.61
C HIS A 63 -23.45 3.92 16.50
N LEU A 64 -22.26 4.18 15.93
CA LEU A 64 -21.71 5.52 15.71
C LEU A 64 -21.88 5.91 14.23
N PRO A 65 -22.90 6.72 13.88
CA PRO A 65 -23.12 7.12 12.49
C PRO A 65 -21.91 7.90 11.94
N GLY A 66 -21.50 7.59 10.71
CA GLY A 66 -20.37 8.25 10.04
C GLY A 66 -18.98 7.65 10.34
N LEU A 67 -18.82 6.82 11.37
CA LEU A 67 -17.50 6.28 11.74
C LEU A 67 -16.94 5.33 10.66
N ALA A 68 -17.79 4.50 10.06
CA ALA A 68 -17.38 3.64 8.95
C ALA A 68 -16.86 4.45 7.74
N GLY A 69 -17.51 5.58 7.43
CA GLY A 69 -17.07 6.50 6.39
C GLY A 69 -15.72 7.17 6.73
N LEU A 70 -15.56 7.61 7.98
CA LEU A 70 -14.30 8.18 8.47
C LEU A 70 -13.15 7.17 8.40
N PHE A 71 -13.40 5.91 8.77
CA PHE A 71 -12.41 4.83 8.68
C PHE A 71 -11.95 4.62 7.23
N VAL A 72 -12.90 4.48 6.30
CA VAL A 72 -12.61 4.28 4.88
C VAL A 72 -11.85 5.49 4.31
N ALA A 73 -12.27 6.72 4.64
CA ALA A 73 -11.57 7.95 4.22
C ALA A 73 -10.13 8.01 4.74
N ALA A 74 -9.89 7.64 6.01
CA ALA A 74 -8.56 7.62 6.61
C ALA A 74 -7.64 6.58 5.95
N VAL A 75 -8.15 5.38 5.67
CA VAL A 75 -7.40 4.32 4.98
C VAL A 75 -7.01 4.78 3.58
N TYR A 76 -7.95 5.28 2.79
CA TYR A 76 -7.64 5.79 1.44
C TYR A 76 -6.66 6.97 1.48
N GLY A 77 -6.84 7.91 2.41
CA GLY A 77 -5.91 9.03 2.57
C GLY A 77 -4.48 8.59 2.87
N GLY A 78 -4.30 7.63 3.78
CA GLY A 78 -2.99 7.06 4.11
C GLY A 78 -2.34 6.30 2.95
N VAL A 79 -3.12 5.47 2.25
CA VAL A 79 -2.64 4.71 1.08
C VAL A 79 -2.25 5.67 -0.05
N LEU A 80 -3.10 6.64 -0.39
CA LEU A 80 -2.84 7.60 -1.46
C LEU A 80 -1.62 8.47 -1.18
N SER A 81 -1.39 8.87 0.08
CA SER A 81 -0.20 9.62 0.48
C SER A 81 1.09 8.83 0.25
N SER A 82 1.07 7.54 0.61
CA SER A 82 2.22 6.64 0.44
C SER A 82 2.51 6.35 -1.03
N VAL A 83 1.46 6.03 -1.81
CA VAL A 83 1.58 5.74 -3.25
C VAL A 83 2.05 6.97 -4.02
N SER A 84 1.55 8.15 -3.69
CA SER A 84 1.99 9.41 -4.30
C SER A 84 3.46 9.69 -4.03
N SER A 85 3.90 9.54 -2.78
CA SER A 85 5.31 9.74 -2.40
C SER A 85 6.23 8.74 -3.10
N PHE A 86 5.81 7.48 -3.22
CA PHE A 86 6.54 6.44 -3.93
C PHE A 86 6.65 6.73 -5.43
N GLY A 87 5.54 7.04 -6.10
CA GLY A 87 5.52 7.35 -7.53
C GLY A 87 6.33 8.60 -7.89
N ASN A 88 6.23 9.66 -7.07
CA ASN A 88 7.00 10.89 -7.27
C ASN A 88 8.51 10.64 -7.09
N SER A 89 8.89 9.85 -6.08
CA SER A 89 10.30 9.51 -5.85
C SER A 89 10.86 8.64 -6.97
N MET A 90 10.10 7.64 -7.43
CA MET A 90 10.48 6.80 -8.58
C MET A 90 10.67 7.63 -9.85
N ALA A 91 9.77 8.57 -10.14
CA ALA A 91 9.93 9.47 -11.28
C ALA A 91 11.20 10.32 -11.18
N CYS A 92 11.55 10.79 -9.99
CA CYS A 92 12.79 11.52 -9.74
C CYS A 92 14.03 10.63 -9.92
N LEU A 93 14.01 9.40 -9.40
CA LEU A 93 15.12 8.44 -9.57
C LEU A 93 15.33 8.09 -11.04
N VAL A 94 14.27 7.80 -11.79
CA VAL A 94 14.39 7.49 -13.22
C VAL A 94 14.95 8.70 -13.99
N TRP A 95 14.57 9.92 -13.61
CA TRP A 95 15.13 11.13 -14.20
C TRP A 95 16.63 11.28 -13.92
N GLU A 96 17.04 11.23 -12.65
CA GLU A 96 18.43 11.46 -12.23
C GLU A 96 19.37 10.31 -12.66
N ASP A 97 18.93 9.05 -12.51
CA ASP A 97 19.77 7.88 -12.72
C ASP A 97 19.86 7.46 -14.20
N PHE A 98 18.88 7.80 -15.04
CA PHE A 98 18.85 7.33 -16.44
C PHE A 98 18.66 8.44 -17.47
N LEU A 99 17.63 9.28 -17.34
CA LEU A 99 17.32 10.26 -18.40
C LEU A 99 18.39 11.34 -18.48
N LYS A 100 18.77 11.91 -17.34
CA LYS A 100 19.74 13.02 -17.26
C LYS A 100 21.13 12.64 -17.79
N LEU A 101 21.50 11.36 -17.73
CA LEU A 101 22.75 10.83 -18.31
C LEU A 101 22.73 10.83 -19.85
N ARG A 102 21.55 10.89 -20.49
CA ARG A 102 21.43 10.89 -21.94
C ARG A 102 21.62 12.31 -22.50
N PRO A 103 22.45 12.49 -23.55
CA PRO A 103 22.83 13.82 -24.06
C PRO A 103 21.66 14.68 -24.57
N TYR A 104 20.54 14.06 -24.94
CA TYR A 104 19.33 14.76 -25.35
C TYR A 104 18.64 15.43 -24.14
N PHE A 105 18.52 14.71 -23.03
CA PHE A 105 17.81 15.17 -21.83
C PHE A 105 18.69 16.02 -20.90
N SER A 106 20.01 15.85 -20.96
CA SER A 106 20.96 16.64 -20.18
C SER A 106 20.98 18.13 -20.54
N ARG A 107 20.42 18.50 -21.72
CA ARG A 107 20.35 19.87 -22.23
C ARG A 107 18.98 20.53 -22.03
N LEU A 108 18.04 19.85 -21.37
CA LEU A 108 16.72 20.42 -21.09
C LEU A 108 16.80 21.49 -20.01
N SER A 109 16.03 22.56 -20.18
CA SER A 109 15.81 23.58 -19.16
C SER A 109 15.00 23.02 -17.99
N ASP A 110 15.24 23.50 -16.76
CA ASP A 110 14.55 23.07 -15.52
C ASP A 110 13.01 22.99 -15.61
N PRO A 111 12.28 23.97 -16.21
CA PRO A 111 10.84 23.85 -16.42
C PRO A 111 10.45 22.73 -17.38
N ALA A 112 11.26 22.43 -18.40
CA ALA A 112 11.01 21.33 -19.33
C ALA A 112 11.28 19.97 -18.66
N ALA A 113 12.37 19.86 -17.89
CA ALA A 113 12.68 18.70 -17.07
C ALA A 113 11.55 18.37 -16.08
N THR A 114 11.02 19.41 -15.41
CA THR A 114 9.90 19.26 -14.47
C THR A 114 8.64 18.71 -15.15
N LYS A 115 8.34 19.12 -16.38
CA LYS A 115 7.20 18.56 -17.15
C LYS A 115 7.40 17.07 -17.43
N VAL A 116 8.63 16.65 -17.78
CA VAL A 116 8.94 15.24 -18.00
C VAL A 116 8.82 14.42 -16.71
N ILE A 117 9.33 14.93 -15.59
CA ILE A 117 9.21 14.25 -14.29
C ILE A 117 7.74 14.12 -13.86
N LYS A 118 6.92 15.16 -14.07
CA LYS A 118 5.47 15.10 -13.81
C LYS A 118 4.77 14.06 -14.68
N LEU A 119 5.11 13.99 -15.97
CA LEU A 119 4.58 12.97 -16.87
C LEU A 119 4.98 11.56 -16.40
N LEU A 120 6.23 11.39 -16.00
CA LEU A 120 6.74 10.11 -15.52
C LEU A 120 6.06 9.68 -14.22
N SER A 121 5.82 10.61 -13.29
CA SER A 121 5.02 10.35 -12.08
C SER A 121 3.61 9.88 -12.44
N SER A 122 2.93 10.55 -13.39
CA SER A 122 1.61 10.12 -13.87
C SER A 122 1.64 8.70 -14.46
N VAL A 123 2.66 8.36 -15.27
CA VAL A 123 2.85 7.01 -15.82
C VAL A 123 3.03 5.97 -14.71
N THR A 124 3.83 6.26 -13.68
CA THR A 124 3.98 5.34 -12.54
C THR A 124 2.67 5.11 -11.79
N GLY A 125 1.81 6.13 -11.69
CA GLY A 125 0.48 6.01 -11.11
C GLY A 125 -0.45 5.11 -11.93
N VAL A 126 -0.47 5.26 -13.26
CA VAL A 126 -1.24 4.37 -14.16
C VAL A 126 -0.76 2.93 -14.05
N LEU A 127 0.56 2.71 -14.03
CA LEU A 127 1.14 1.38 -13.83
C LEU A 127 0.74 0.77 -12.48
N ALA A 128 0.70 1.56 -11.40
CA ALA A 128 0.25 1.10 -10.09
C ALA A 128 -1.22 0.63 -10.11
N VAL A 129 -2.11 1.31 -10.85
CA VAL A 129 -3.50 0.87 -11.02
C VAL A 129 -3.58 -0.45 -11.78
N ILE A 130 -2.85 -0.60 -12.89
CA ILE A 130 -2.81 -1.84 -13.68
C ILE A 130 -2.33 -3.02 -12.83
N LEU A 131 -1.25 -2.83 -12.08
CA LEU A 131 -0.73 -3.85 -11.17
C LEU A 131 -1.74 -4.18 -10.06
N GLY A 132 -2.43 -3.18 -9.51
CA GLY A 132 -3.50 -3.38 -8.52
C GLY A 132 -4.64 -4.25 -9.04
N LEU A 133 -5.02 -4.11 -10.31
CA LEU A 133 -6.04 -4.97 -10.94
C LEU A 133 -5.56 -6.43 -11.08
N MET A 134 -4.28 -6.65 -11.33
CA MET A 134 -3.70 -8.00 -11.39
C MET A 134 -3.63 -8.69 -10.03
N VAL A 135 -3.60 -7.92 -8.93
CA VAL A 135 -3.47 -8.46 -7.56
C VAL A 135 -4.69 -9.29 -7.12
N GLY A 136 -5.85 -9.08 -7.75
CA GLY A 136 -7.12 -9.74 -7.39
C GLY A 136 -7.07 -11.28 -7.38
N ASN A 137 -6.17 -11.87 -8.18
CA ASN A 137 -6.03 -13.31 -8.37
C ASN A 137 -4.95 -13.94 -7.47
N LEU A 138 -4.21 -13.14 -6.70
CA LEU A 138 -3.27 -13.68 -5.73
C LEU A 138 -4.01 -14.15 -4.47
N GLY A 139 -3.51 -15.23 -3.88
CA GLY A 139 -4.04 -15.80 -2.63
C GLY A 139 -3.80 -14.87 -1.43
N ASN A 140 -3.03 -15.32 -0.44
CA ASN A 140 -2.73 -14.49 0.73
C ASN A 140 -1.82 -13.30 0.35
N MET A 141 -2.41 -12.12 0.18
CA MET A 141 -1.71 -10.90 -0.26
C MET A 141 -0.59 -10.50 0.70
N PHE A 142 -0.85 -10.60 2.01
CA PHE A 142 0.15 -10.30 3.04
C PHE A 142 1.39 -11.21 2.94
N HIS A 143 1.20 -12.50 2.64
CA HIS A 143 2.34 -13.40 2.45
C HIS A 143 3.16 -13.00 1.21
N VAL A 144 2.48 -12.73 0.10
CA VAL A 144 3.14 -12.41 -1.18
C VAL A 144 3.94 -11.11 -1.08
N ILE A 145 3.37 -10.04 -0.49
CA ILE A 145 4.07 -8.75 -0.40
C ILE A 145 5.35 -8.87 0.45
N ASN A 146 5.31 -9.61 1.57
CA ASN A 146 6.48 -9.81 2.42
C ASN A 146 7.60 -10.57 1.70
N ILE A 147 7.27 -11.57 0.86
CA ILE A 147 8.27 -12.26 0.05
C ILE A 147 8.91 -11.30 -0.95
N ILE A 148 8.11 -10.55 -1.70
CA ILE A 148 8.61 -9.63 -2.75
C ILE A 148 9.51 -8.56 -2.12
N VAL A 149 9.02 -7.90 -1.06
CA VAL A 149 9.75 -6.87 -0.30
C VAL A 149 11.08 -7.44 0.20
N SER A 150 11.08 -8.62 0.83
CA SER A 150 12.31 -9.22 1.36
C SER A 150 13.32 -9.58 0.27
N CYS A 151 12.86 -10.12 -0.86
CA CYS A 151 13.73 -10.49 -1.99
C CYS A 151 14.39 -9.28 -2.64
N VAL A 152 13.75 -8.11 -2.61
CA VAL A 152 14.30 -6.87 -3.19
C VAL A 152 15.18 -6.13 -2.19
N TYR A 153 14.69 -5.89 -0.97
CA TYR A 153 15.45 -5.12 0.02
C TYR A 153 16.65 -5.87 0.58
N GLY A 154 16.60 -7.22 0.69
CA GLY A 154 17.70 -8.02 1.23
C GLY A 154 19.04 -7.79 0.51
N PRO A 155 19.13 -8.03 -0.82
CA PRO A 155 20.35 -7.80 -1.59
C PRO A 155 20.83 -6.34 -1.56
N ILE A 156 19.90 -5.38 -1.62
CA ILE A 156 20.20 -3.94 -1.62
C ILE A 156 20.79 -3.50 -0.29
N VAL A 157 20.21 -3.96 0.83
CA VAL A 157 20.77 -3.70 2.16
C VAL A 157 22.12 -4.39 2.30
N GLY A 158 22.28 -5.61 1.78
CA GLY A 158 23.53 -6.37 1.80
C GLY A 158 24.69 -5.66 1.10
N ILE A 159 24.48 -5.15 -0.13
CA ILE A 159 25.51 -4.42 -0.87
C ILE A 159 25.85 -3.08 -0.19
N PHE A 160 24.85 -2.41 0.41
CA PHE A 160 25.05 -1.15 1.13
C PHE A 160 25.87 -1.35 2.42
N LEU A 161 25.51 -2.35 3.23
CA LEU A 161 26.26 -2.71 4.43
C LEU A 161 27.69 -3.15 4.10
N SER A 162 27.87 -3.93 3.02
CA SER A 162 29.18 -4.33 2.53
C SER A 162 30.05 -3.12 2.17
N GLY A 163 29.47 -2.10 1.51
CA GLY A 163 30.19 -0.86 1.18
C GLY A 163 30.53 0.01 2.40
N MET A 164 29.70 -0.02 3.45
CA MET A 164 29.93 0.76 4.67
C MET A 164 30.89 0.11 5.67
N LEU A 165 30.77 -1.22 5.87
CA LEU A 165 31.45 -1.94 6.94
C LEU A 165 32.75 -2.61 6.49
N LEU A 166 32.87 -2.94 5.20
CA LEU A 166 34.01 -3.69 4.67
C LEU A 166 34.88 -2.77 3.79
N PRO A 167 36.05 -2.32 4.25
CA PRO A 167 36.93 -1.44 3.46
C PRO A 167 37.58 -2.14 2.26
N TRP A 168 37.45 -3.47 2.17
CA TRP A 168 38.04 -4.32 1.13
C TRP A 168 37.10 -4.56 -0.07
N THR A 169 35.91 -3.94 -0.06
CA THR A 169 34.85 -4.19 -1.04
C THR A 169 35.11 -3.46 -2.36
N ASN A 170 35.26 -4.23 -3.44
CA ASN A 170 35.43 -3.71 -4.80
C ASN A 170 34.11 -3.69 -5.58
N TYR A 171 33.96 -2.78 -6.55
CA TYR A 171 32.74 -2.65 -7.36
C TYR A 171 32.35 -3.95 -8.10
N LYS A 172 33.33 -4.71 -8.60
CA LYS A 172 33.09 -6.01 -9.26
C LYS A 172 32.51 -7.04 -8.29
N GLY A 173 33.06 -7.11 -7.07
CA GLY A 173 32.59 -8.00 -6.02
C GLY A 173 31.17 -7.64 -5.58
N SER A 174 30.89 -6.36 -5.41
CA SER A 174 29.57 -5.84 -5.08
C SER A 174 28.52 -6.19 -6.14
N LEU A 175 28.89 -6.07 -7.42
CA LEU A 175 28.00 -6.37 -8.54
C LEU A 175 27.71 -7.88 -8.65
N VAL A 176 28.74 -8.73 -8.53
CA VAL A 176 28.57 -10.19 -8.51
C VAL A 176 27.77 -10.63 -7.29
N GLY A 177 28.01 -10.04 -6.12
CA GLY A 177 27.26 -10.32 -4.90
C GLY A 177 25.79 -9.95 -5.02
N LEU A 178 25.46 -8.81 -5.64
CA LEU A 178 24.09 -8.37 -5.87
C LEU A 178 23.31 -9.36 -6.75
N PHE A 179 23.84 -9.67 -7.94
CA PHE A 179 23.19 -10.60 -8.86
C PHE A 179 23.17 -12.03 -8.32
N GLY A 180 24.23 -12.46 -7.63
CA GLY A 180 24.27 -13.76 -6.96
C GLY A 180 23.20 -13.89 -5.86
N ALA A 181 23.01 -12.85 -5.05
CA ALA A 181 21.97 -12.82 -4.03
C ALA A 181 20.57 -12.88 -4.66
N PHE A 182 20.31 -12.11 -5.72
CA PHE A 182 19.04 -12.20 -6.46
C PHE A 182 18.80 -13.59 -7.06
N ALA A 183 19.83 -14.24 -7.61
CA ALA A 183 19.72 -15.59 -8.15
C ALA A 183 19.40 -16.62 -7.06
N ILE A 184 20.02 -16.51 -5.87
CA ILE A 184 19.73 -17.38 -4.72
C ILE A 184 18.30 -17.13 -4.23
N PHE A 185 17.85 -15.88 -4.10
CA PHE A 185 16.46 -15.60 -3.71
C PHE A 185 15.46 -16.13 -4.74
N ALA A 186 15.72 -15.96 -6.04
CA ALA A 186 14.90 -16.55 -7.09
C ALA A 186 14.84 -18.07 -6.98
N TRP A 187 15.98 -18.73 -6.73
CA TRP A 187 16.04 -20.17 -6.48
C TRP A 187 15.20 -20.59 -5.28
N LEU A 188 15.29 -19.88 -4.15
CA LEU A 188 14.51 -20.18 -2.95
C LEU A 188 13.00 -20.01 -3.18
N VAL A 189 12.60 -18.95 -3.88
CA VAL A 189 11.19 -18.69 -4.22
C VAL A 189 10.66 -19.78 -5.15
N VAL A 190 11.37 -20.10 -6.22
CA VAL A 190 11.00 -21.17 -7.16
C VAL A 190 10.95 -22.52 -6.45
N GLY A 191 11.94 -22.83 -5.61
CA GLY A 191 11.96 -24.06 -4.81
C GLY A 191 10.74 -24.17 -3.89
N LYS A 192 10.34 -23.07 -3.26
CA LYS A 192 9.12 -23.01 -2.45
C LYS A 192 7.85 -23.21 -3.28
N PHE A 193 7.78 -22.67 -4.49
CA PHE A 193 6.66 -22.91 -5.39
C PHE A 193 6.59 -24.38 -5.87
N ILE A 194 7.74 -24.99 -6.21
CA ILE A 194 7.81 -26.40 -6.68
C ILE A 194 7.43 -27.39 -5.59
N GLN A 195 7.86 -27.16 -4.35
CA GLN A 195 7.50 -28.02 -3.21
C GLN A 195 6.02 -27.89 -2.80
N GLY A 196 5.21 -27.15 -3.58
CA GLY A 196 3.79 -26.93 -3.29
C GLY A 196 3.59 -26.08 -2.05
N GLY A 197 4.46 -25.07 -1.86
CA GLY A 197 4.59 -24.24 -0.67
C GLY A 197 3.28 -24.10 0.11
N GLY A 198 3.21 -24.83 1.22
CA GLY A 198 2.04 -24.84 2.07
C GLY A 198 1.63 -23.41 2.40
N ALA A 199 0.37 -23.07 2.12
CA ALA A 199 -0.24 -21.90 2.71
C ALA A 199 0.10 -21.91 4.22
N PRO A 200 0.47 -20.76 4.81
CA PRO A 200 0.79 -20.72 6.23
C PRO A 200 -0.33 -21.41 7.01
N THR A 201 0.02 -22.40 7.83
CA THR A 201 -0.94 -23.18 8.61
C THR A 201 -1.73 -22.20 9.46
N MET A 202 -2.98 -21.99 9.08
CA MET A 202 -3.88 -21.10 9.81
C MET A 202 -4.13 -21.76 11.17
N LEU A 203 -4.10 -20.97 12.25
CA LEU A 203 -4.48 -21.49 13.56
C LEU A 203 -5.92 -22.04 13.48
N PRO A 204 -6.25 -23.10 14.23
CA PRO A 204 -7.61 -23.63 14.25
C PRO A 204 -8.55 -22.53 14.75
N LEU A 205 -9.42 -22.06 13.86
CA LEU A 205 -10.41 -21.03 14.16
C LEU A 205 -11.68 -21.71 14.69
N SER A 206 -12.23 -21.17 15.77
CA SER A 206 -13.42 -21.71 16.43
C SER A 206 -14.68 -21.05 15.88
N THR A 207 -15.67 -21.88 15.51
CA THR A 207 -17.00 -21.43 15.07
C THR A 207 -18.09 -21.71 16.12
N HIS A 208 -17.70 -22.14 17.33
CA HIS A 208 -18.63 -22.58 18.37
C HIS A 208 -19.61 -21.50 18.85
N GLY A 209 -19.24 -20.23 18.74
CA GLY A 209 -20.09 -19.07 19.10
C GLY A 209 -20.81 -18.42 17.93
N CYS A 210 -20.71 -18.95 16.71
CA CYS A 210 -21.42 -18.39 15.56
C CYS A 210 -22.89 -18.81 15.60
N HIS A 211 -23.78 -17.84 15.74
CA HIS A 211 -25.22 -18.12 15.68
C HIS A 211 -25.62 -18.32 14.22
N ASN A 212 -26.06 -19.54 13.87
CA ASN A 212 -26.76 -19.83 12.61
C ASN A 212 -28.16 -19.21 12.66
N ASN A 213 -28.25 -17.90 12.83
CA ASN A 213 -29.41 -17.25 12.28
C ASN A 213 -29.23 -17.36 10.78
N SER A 214 -30.18 -18.01 10.13
CA SER A 214 -30.55 -17.76 8.74
C SER A 214 -30.90 -16.28 8.59
N ILE A 215 -29.89 -15.43 8.74
CA ILE A 215 -29.89 -14.04 8.34
C ILE A 215 -29.81 -14.17 6.83
N THR A 216 -30.97 -13.95 6.22
CA THR A 216 -31.14 -13.53 4.84
C THR A 216 -29.81 -13.08 4.30
N THR A 217 -29.29 -13.82 3.33
CA THR A 217 -28.25 -13.35 2.43
C THR A 217 -28.43 -11.85 2.25
N LEU A 218 -27.58 -11.05 2.89
CA LEU A 218 -27.19 -9.76 2.32
C LEU A 218 -26.32 -10.12 1.12
N SER A 219 -26.98 -10.73 0.13
CA SER A 219 -26.65 -10.59 -1.26
C SER A 219 -26.33 -9.11 -1.44
N PRO A 220 -25.29 -8.76 -2.21
CA PRO A 220 -25.27 -7.44 -2.80
C PRO A 220 -26.38 -7.41 -3.86
N THR A 221 -27.65 -7.49 -3.44
CA THR A 221 -28.72 -6.86 -4.19
C THR A 221 -28.59 -5.38 -3.86
N ILE A 222 -27.52 -4.79 -4.39
CA ILE A 222 -27.67 -3.47 -4.97
C ILE A 222 -28.66 -3.71 -6.11
N THR A 223 -29.95 -3.62 -5.81
CA THR A 223 -30.90 -3.20 -6.83
C THR A 223 -30.42 -1.81 -7.21
N PHE A 224 -29.63 -1.75 -8.27
CA PHE A 224 -29.44 -0.54 -9.05
C PHE A 224 -30.83 -0.22 -9.60
N ASN A 225 -31.64 0.47 -8.79
CA ASN A 225 -32.74 1.23 -9.34
C ASN A 225 -32.07 2.44 -10.00
N SER A 226 -31.97 2.39 -11.32
CA SER A 226 -31.29 3.34 -12.18
C SER A 226 -31.99 4.71 -12.27
N SER A 227 -32.46 5.26 -11.15
CA SER A 227 -33.32 6.45 -11.17
C SER A 227 -32.99 7.55 -10.16
N THR A 228 -31.90 7.50 -9.40
CA THR A 228 -31.54 8.64 -8.50
C THR A 228 -30.04 8.95 -8.36
N TYR A 229 -29.20 8.59 -9.33
CA TYR A 229 -27.81 9.07 -9.41
C TYR A 229 -27.48 9.58 -10.81
N PHE A 230 -28.30 10.50 -11.29
CA PHE A 230 -27.94 11.42 -12.36
C PHE A 230 -28.66 12.74 -12.08
N ASP A 231 -28.20 13.46 -11.07
CA ASP A 231 -28.53 14.88 -10.84
C ASP A 231 -27.62 15.41 -9.74
N LEU A 232 -26.34 15.62 -10.06
CA LEU A 232 -25.47 16.57 -9.34
C LEU A 232 -24.26 17.02 -10.19
N THR A 233 -24.35 16.92 -11.52
CA THR A 233 -23.37 17.50 -12.45
C THR A 233 -24.05 18.23 -13.60
N THR A 234 -24.97 19.15 -13.30
CA THR A 234 -25.29 20.29 -14.16
C THR A 234 -25.85 21.41 -13.29
N SER A 235 -24.98 22.23 -12.71
CA SER A 235 -25.32 23.63 -12.50
C SER A 235 -24.25 24.44 -13.20
N GLU A 236 -24.65 24.96 -14.36
CA GLU A 236 -23.99 26.02 -15.11
C GLU A 236 -23.34 27.07 -14.19
N MET A 237 -22.16 27.54 -14.60
CA MET A 237 -21.72 28.89 -14.29
C MET A 237 -22.75 29.88 -14.86
N PRO A 238 -23.30 30.81 -14.07
CA PRO A 238 -23.77 32.07 -14.60
C PRO A 238 -22.60 33.05 -14.58
N ASP A 239 -22.04 33.32 -15.76
CA ASP A 239 -21.40 34.61 -16.03
C ASP A 239 -22.49 35.67 -16.03
N LEU A 240 -22.33 36.72 -15.22
CA LEU A 240 -23.05 37.99 -15.38
C LEU A 240 -22.18 39.13 -14.82
N THR A 241 -21.29 39.63 -15.68
CA THR A 241 -20.84 41.02 -15.64
C THR A 241 -21.98 41.92 -16.08
N SER A 242 -22.54 42.73 -15.17
CA SER A 242 -22.94 44.14 -15.36
C SER A 242 -24.02 44.53 -14.35
N ALA A 243 -23.70 45.44 -13.43
CA ALA A 243 -24.50 46.62 -13.11
C ALA A 243 -23.88 47.35 -11.90
N SER A 244 -23.31 48.50 -12.21
CA SER A 244 -23.26 49.70 -11.40
C SER A 244 -24.45 49.90 -10.46
N SER A 245 -24.21 50.30 -9.22
CA SER A 245 -24.63 51.61 -8.66
C SER A 245 -24.65 51.55 -7.12
N GLU A 246 -24.04 52.58 -6.53
CA GLU A 246 -24.00 52.95 -5.09
C GLU A 246 -22.93 52.28 -4.21
#